data_AF-A0A0F2NN07-F1
#
_entry.id   AF-A0A0F2NN07-F1
#
_cell.length_a   1.000
_cell.length_b   1.000
_cell.length_c   1.000
_cell.angle_alpha   90.00
_cell.angle_beta   90.00
_cell.angle_gamma   90.00
#
_symmetry.space_group_name_H-M   'P 1'
#
loop_
_entity.id
_entity.type
_entity.pdbx_description
1 polymer ?
#
loop_
_entity_poly.entity_id
_entity_poly.type
_entity_poly.pdbx_seq_one_letter_code
_entity_poly.pdbx_strand_id
1 'polypeptide(L)'
;MHTQTISFIQSLYETKSNGFRFHPQGKVTLLSTCFSIQALYLINEIGRVDGVQVGKYLLSQQRSDGLFIDKQFKKEQLSGLQSSEYIEWQFTFFSLIALDMLGILPQNELGFLAPFQEKDFLVRWLDNRNWDDFWYCSNEIMFLLFFLTYSGKYSARKEQWIKAIDNIFLYLDSQQDKSTGFWGKNVRSNLRSGMFGAAHIYLFYDYFNRDIQYKEQIVRSTIKLQQHDGLYGPSGGGACEDYDAVEILARLFYGCPEQQPEIRISLDLTLRRILAGRTTTGGYGYRLVQNNPVQMGKRIVNRILGRTKYRYSGWSLMECDTYYPDIWGTYFRLMTLAHIENLLDLPRTFNYRSYPLPGWGYLLKSLT
;
A
#
# COMPACT_ATOMS: atom_id res chain seq x y z
N MET A 1 0.51 -7.46 -23.96
CA MET A 1 0.77 -6.63 -22.76
C MET A 1 0.97 -7.50 -21.53
N HIS A 2 0.00 -8.37 -21.19
CA HIS A 2 -0.06 -9.12 -19.92
C HIS A 2 1.14 -10.05 -19.69
N THR A 3 1.60 -10.74 -20.73
CA THR A 3 2.70 -11.71 -20.64
C THR A 3 3.98 -11.09 -20.09
N GLN A 4 4.31 -9.84 -20.46
CA GLN A 4 5.56 -9.20 -20.03
C GLN A 4 5.57 -8.91 -18.52
N THR A 5 4.46 -8.43 -17.96
CA THR A 5 4.37 -8.13 -16.53
C THR A 5 4.43 -9.40 -15.69
N ILE A 6 3.74 -10.46 -16.13
CA ILE A 6 3.82 -11.78 -15.48
C ILE A 6 5.27 -12.30 -15.55
N SER A 7 5.90 -12.25 -16.73
CA SER A 7 7.30 -12.64 -16.91
C SER A 7 8.26 -11.83 -16.04
N PHE A 8 8.01 -10.53 -15.86
CA PHE A 8 8.79 -9.70 -14.94
C PHE A 8 8.68 -10.22 -13.51
N ILE A 9 7.47 -10.41 -12.98
CA ILE A 9 7.27 -10.89 -11.59
C ILE A 9 7.89 -12.27 -11.41
N GLN A 10 7.70 -13.19 -12.38
CA GLN A 10 8.29 -14.52 -12.34
C GLN A 10 9.83 -14.49 -12.38
N SER A 11 10.43 -13.53 -13.09
CA SER A 11 11.90 -13.38 -13.14
C SER A 11 12.53 -12.99 -11.80
N LEU A 12 11.71 -12.51 -10.85
CA LEU A 12 12.17 -12.16 -9.50
C LEU A 12 12.21 -13.38 -8.57
N TYR A 13 11.57 -14.50 -8.93
CA TYR A 13 11.57 -15.71 -8.12
C TYR A 13 12.95 -16.36 -8.08
N GLU A 14 13.38 -16.81 -6.89
CA GLU A 14 14.63 -17.52 -6.70
C GLU A 14 14.38 -18.90 -6.09
N THR A 15 14.57 -19.94 -6.90
CA THR A 15 14.31 -21.34 -6.54
C THR A 15 15.07 -21.81 -5.30
N LYS A 16 16.30 -21.31 -5.05
CA LYS A 16 17.12 -21.75 -3.91
C LYS A 16 16.54 -21.31 -2.57
N SER A 17 15.94 -20.13 -2.51
CA SER A 17 15.37 -19.55 -1.29
C SER A 17 13.86 -19.71 -1.19
N ASN A 18 13.19 -20.07 -2.31
CA ASN A 18 11.74 -20.09 -2.44
C ASN A 18 11.08 -18.73 -2.11
N GLY A 19 11.78 -17.64 -2.45
CA GLY A 19 11.29 -16.28 -2.28
C GLY A 19 11.55 -15.43 -3.51
N PHE A 20 11.19 -14.14 -3.43
CA PHE A 20 11.34 -13.20 -4.54
C PHE A 20 12.31 -12.08 -4.20
N ARG A 21 13.04 -11.62 -5.22
CA ARG A 21 13.90 -10.45 -5.16
C ARG A 21 13.10 -9.16 -5.31
N PHE A 22 13.60 -8.06 -4.76
CA PHE A 22 12.96 -6.75 -4.90
C PHE A 22 12.98 -6.22 -6.35
N HIS A 23 14.09 -6.44 -7.04
CA HIS A 23 14.31 -6.15 -8.46
C HIS A 23 15.25 -7.24 -9.03
N PRO A 24 15.43 -7.38 -10.36
CA PRO A 24 16.15 -8.51 -10.96
C PRO A 24 17.58 -8.77 -10.41
N GLN A 25 18.27 -7.71 -9.98
CA GLN A 25 19.64 -7.77 -9.44
C GLN A 25 19.68 -7.71 -7.90
N GLY A 26 18.51 -7.65 -7.25
CA GLY A 26 18.38 -7.52 -5.80
C GLY A 26 18.57 -8.85 -5.08
N LYS A 27 18.39 -8.83 -3.77
CA LYS A 27 18.34 -10.04 -2.94
C LYS A 27 16.90 -10.43 -2.62
N VAL A 28 16.72 -11.70 -2.28
CA VAL A 28 15.45 -12.17 -1.73
C VAL A 28 15.27 -11.63 -0.32
N THR A 29 14.09 -11.05 -0.09
CA THR A 29 13.64 -10.59 1.22
C THR A 29 12.20 -11.03 1.47
N LEU A 30 11.80 -11.00 2.73
CA LEU A 30 10.44 -11.25 3.18
C LEU A 30 9.45 -10.32 2.46
N LEU A 31 9.71 -9.01 2.47
CA LEU A 31 8.80 -8.02 1.88
C LEU A 31 8.69 -8.15 0.36
N SER A 32 9.81 -8.34 -0.35
CA SER A 32 9.74 -8.54 -1.80
C SER A 32 8.98 -9.82 -2.17
N THR A 33 9.09 -10.87 -1.35
CA THR A 33 8.27 -12.09 -1.46
C THR A 33 6.80 -11.78 -1.26
N CYS A 34 6.42 -11.06 -0.20
CA CYS A 34 5.04 -10.65 0.04
C CYS A 34 4.46 -9.81 -1.11
N PHE A 35 5.20 -8.81 -1.59
CA PHE A 35 4.75 -7.95 -2.71
C PHE A 35 4.53 -8.76 -3.99
N SER A 36 5.37 -9.77 -4.23
CA SER A 36 5.26 -10.63 -5.41
C SER A 36 4.03 -11.52 -5.35
N ILE A 37 3.76 -12.12 -4.17
CA ILE A 37 2.54 -12.89 -3.93
C ILE A 37 1.30 -12.01 -4.08
N GLN A 38 1.30 -10.80 -3.51
CA GLN A 38 0.19 -9.88 -3.61
C GLN A 38 -0.06 -9.39 -5.05
N ALA A 39 1.01 -9.11 -5.81
CA ALA A 39 0.90 -8.75 -7.22
C ALA A 39 0.33 -9.90 -8.06
N LEU A 40 0.82 -11.14 -7.86
CA LEU A 40 0.31 -12.32 -8.57
C LEU A 40 -1.13 -12.64 -8.19
N TYR A 41 -1.49 -12.50 -6.92
CA TYR A 41 -2.88 -12.66 -6.48
C TYR A 41 -3.78 -11.64 -7.15
N LEU A 42 -3.40 -10.35 -7.11
CA LEU A 42 -4.16 -9.25 -7.70
C LEU A 42 -4.47 -9.48 -9.17
N ILE A 43 -3.50 -9.95 -9.97
CA ILE A 43 -3.71 -10.21 -11.41
C ILE A 43 -4.25 -11.62 -11.71
N ASN A 44 -4.66 -12.37 -10.68
CA ASN A 44 -5.18 -13.73 -10.74
C ASN A 44 -4.22 -14.76 -11.36
N GLU A 45 -2.94 -14.65 -11.04
CA GLU A 45 -1.84 -15.51 -11.52
C GLU A 45 -1.06 -16.19 -10.38
N ILE A 46 -1.66 -16.25 -9.18
CA ILE A 46 -1.04 -16.87 -8.00
C ILE A 46 -0.69 -18.36 -8.20
N GLY A 47 -1.37 -19.06 -9.11
CA GLY A 47 -1.07 -20.46 -9.45
C GLY A 47 0.28 -20.66 -10.15
N ARG A 48 1.00 -19.59 -10.48
CA ARG A 48 2.34 -19.65 -11.10
C ARG A 48 3.49 -19.89 -10.13
N VAL A 49 3.20 -19.97 -8.84
CA VAL A 49 4.20 -20.20 -7.80
C VAL A 49 3.88 -21.46 -7.02
N ASP A 50 4.93 -22.09 -6.48
CA ASP A 50 4.74 -23.13 -5.48
C ASP A 50 4.35 -22.46 -4.15
N GLY A 51 3.04 -22.30 -3.93
CA GLY A 51 2.49 -21.67 -2.74
C GLY A 51 2.89 -22.37 -1.44
N VAL A 52 3.17 -23.68 -1.48
CA VAL A 52 3.61 -24.45 -0.30
C VAL A 52 5.04 -24.05 0.08
N GLN A 53 5.95 -23.98 -0.90
CA GLN A 53 7.34 -23.63 -0.63
C GLN A 53 7.49 -22.16 -0.24
N VAL A 54 6.79 -21.26 -0.93
CA VAL A 54 6.78 -19.83 -0.56
C VAL A 54 6.16 -19.64 0.82
N GLY A 55 5.05 -20.33 1.12
CA GLY A 55 4.44 -20.30 2.45
C GLY A 55 5.40 -20.76 3.55
N LYS A 56 6.15 -21.85 3.34
CA LYS A 56 7.20 -22.29 4.28
C LYS A 56 8.28 -21.23 4.48
N TYR A 57 8.72 -20.57 3.40
CA TYR A 57 9.67 -19.47 3.50
C TYR A 57 9.13 -18.32 4.37
N LEU A 58 7.89 -17.87 4.10
CA LEU A 58 7.24 -16.79 4.86
C LEU A 58 7.08 -17.16 6.35
N LEU A 59 6.52 -18.34 6.65
CA LEU A 59 6.32 -18.81 8.03
C LEU A 59 7.63 -18.96 8.79
N SER A 60 8.74 -19.28 8.12
CA SER A 60 10.05 -19.39 8.78
C SER A 60 10.56 -18.06 9.36
N GLN A 61 9.94 -16.93 8.99
CA GLN A 61 10.26 -15.58 9.48
C GLN A 61 9.35 -15.14 10.64
N GLN A 62 8.37 -15.98 11.05
CA GLN A 62 7.49 -15.66 12.17
C GLN A 62 8.18 -15.95 13.51
N ARG A 63 8.02 -15.03 14.46
CA ARG A 63 8.43 -15.17 15.86
C ARG A 63 7.31 -15.78 16.71
N SER A 64 7.64 -16.17 17.94
CA SER A 64 6.71 -16.77 18.90
C SER A 64 5.63 -15.80 19.41
N ASP A 65 5.85 -14.50 19.34
CA ASP A 65 4.88 -13.45 19.69
C ASP A 65 3.91 -13.10 18.54
N GLY A 66 4.05 -13.79 17.40
CA GLY A 66 3.23 -13.60 16.21
C GLY A 66 3.79 -12.61 15.20
N LEU A 67 4.77 -11.79 15.57
CA LEU A 67 5.39 -10.82 14.66
C LEU A 67 6.25 -11.50 13.60
N PHE A 68 6.32 -10.90 12.42
CA PHE A 68 7.24 -11.30 11.36
C PHE A 68 8.40 -10.31 11.29
N ILE A 69 9.60 -10.82 11.02
CA ILE A 69 10.77 -10.00 10.71
C ILE A 69 11.70 -10.76 9.77
N ASP A 70 12.23 -10.09 8.75
CA ASP A 70 13.24 -10.73 7.92
C ASP A 70 14.51 -10.98 8.74
N LYS A 71 15.01 -12.21 8.77
CA LYS A 71 16.25 -12.59 9.48
C LYS A 71 17.49 -11.83 9.02
N GLN A 72 17.48 -11.22 7.83
CA GLN A 72 18.56 -10.39 7.31
C GLN A 72 18.41 -8.91 7.72
N PHE A 73 17.27 -8.51 8.28
CA PHE A 73 17.05 -7.15 8.74
C PHE A 73 17.83 -6.88 10.02
N LYS A 74 18.52 -5.74 10.05
CA LYS A 74 19.33 -5.29 11.19
C LYS A 74 18.80 -3.96 11.68
N LYS A 75 18.49 -3.84 12.98
CA LYS A 75 17.87 -2.62 13.56
C LYS A 75 18.76 -1.38 13.40
N GLU A 76 20.07 -1.56 13.26
CA GLU A 76 21.03 -0.47 13.01
C GLU A 76 20.85 0.18 11.64
N GLN A 77 20.06 -0.43 10.74
CA GLN A 77 19.72 0.12 9.42
C GLN A 77 18.57 1.12 9.46
N LEU A 78 17.88 1.24 10.60
CA LEU A 78 16.82 2.24 10.78
C LEU A 78 17.44 3.63 10.64
N SER A 79 16.97 4.43 9.68
CA SER A 79 17.46 5.79 9.42
C SER A 79 17.00 6.82 10.46
N GLY A 80 16.69 6.39 11.70
CA GLY A 80 16.17 7.22 12.79
C GLY A 80 14.73 7.71 12.62
N LEU A 81 14.17 7.64 11.41
CA LEU A 81 12.80 8.09 11.11
C LEU A 81 11.73 7.05 11.43
N GLN A 82 12.11 5.80 11.65
CA GLN A 82 11.17 4.69 11.84
C GLN A 82 11.41 4.01 13.19
N SER A 83 10.34 3.82 13.97
CA SER A 83 10.38 3.03 15.19
C SER A 83 10.59 1.54 14.86
N SER A 84 11.10 0.76 15.82
CA SER A 84 11.16 -0.70 15.65
C SER A 84 9.76 -1.32 15.52
N GLU A 85 8.78 -0.78 16.24
CA GLU A 85 7.37 -1.17 16.16
C GLU A 85 6.86 -1.03 14.73
N TYR A 86 7.08 0.12 14.09
CA TYR A 86 6.66 0.37 12.72
C TYR A 86 7.17 -0.69 11.74
N ILE A 87 8.46 -1.04 11.83
CA ILE A 87 9.05 -2.02 10.91
C ILE A 87 8.55 -3.43 11.19
N GLU A 88 8.49 -3.84 12.45
CA GLU A 88 7.97 -5.15 12.85
C GLU A 88 6.50 -5.30 12.41
N TRP A 89 5.70 -4.25 12.54
CA TRP A 89 4.31 -4.22 12.07
C TRP A 89 4.21 -4.22 10.54
N GLN A 90 5.08 -3.50 9.83
CA GLN A 90 5.11 -3.53 8.38
C GLN A 90 5.40 -4.95 7.85
N PHE A 91 6.43 -5.63 8.36
CA PHE A 91 6.72 -7.01 7.99
C PHE A 91 5.52 -7.94 8.29
N THR A 92 4.92 -7.79 9.46
CA THR A 92 3.76 -8.58 9.88
C THR A 92 2.55 -8.36 8.97
N PHE A 93 2.21 -7.12 8.66
CA PHE A 93 1.09 -6.74 7.78
C PHE A 93 1.20 -7.40 6.41
N PHE A 94 2.33 -7.23 5.73
CA PHE A 94 2.52 -7.80 4.40
C PHE A 94 2.62 -9.34 4.42
N SER A 95 3.20 -9.92 5.47
CA SER A 95 3.30 -11.38 5.62
C SER A 95 1.94 -12.02 5.82
N LEU A 96 1.09 -11.47 6.68
CA LEU A 96 -0.26 -11.97 6.92
C LEU A 96 -1.12 -11.94 5.66
N ILE A 97 -1.10 -10.83 4.91
CA ILE A 97 -1.83 -10.73 3.64
C ILE A 97 -1.33 -11.80 2.64
N ALA A 98 -0.01 -11.92 2.48
CA ALA A 98 0.57 -12.89 1.55
C ALA A 98 0.24 -14.34 1.93
N LEU A 99 0.30 -14.69 3.22
CA LEU A 99 -0.10 -16.00 3.73
C LEU A 99 -1.59 -16.27 3.50
N ASP A 100 -2.46 -15.29 3.78
CA ASP A 100 -3.91 -15.42 3.56
C ASP A 100 -4.25 -15.65 2.07
N MET A 101 -3.58 -14.92 1.19
CA MET A 101 -3.70 -15.08 -0.26
C MET A 101 -3.26 -16.47 -0.76
N LEU A 102 -2.32 -17.11 -0.06
CA LEU A 102 -1.89 -18.49 -0.29
C LEU A 102 -2.78 -19.53 0.39
N GLY A 103 -3.76 -19.11 1.21
CA GLY A 103 -4.60 -20.00 2.00
C GLY A 103 -3.87 -20.64 3.18
N ILE A 104 -2.84 -19.99 3.70
CA ILE A 104 -1.98 -20.48 4.78
C ILE A 104 -2.19 -19.60 6.01
N LEU A 105 -2.37 -20.21 7.18
CA LEU A 105 -2.45 -19.50 8.44
C LEU A 105 -1.06 -19.31 9.07
N PRO A 106 -0.82 -18.22 9.82
CA PRO A 106 0.38 -18.08 10.63
C PRO A 106 0.49 -19.21 11.68
N GLN A 107 1.72 -19.52 12.11
CA GLN A 107 2.00 -20.54 13.12
C GLN A 107 1.69 -20.07 14.53
N ASN A 108 1.91 -18.78 14.81
CA ASN A 108 1.68 -18.17 16.12
C ASN A 108 0.60 -17.09 16.03
N GLU A 109 -0.20 -16.95 17.09
CA GLU A 109 -1.17 -15.87 17.24
C GLU A 109 -0.48 -14.51 17.41
N LEU A 110 -1.20 -13.43 17.07
CA LEU A 110 -0.74 -12.05 17.22
C LEU A 110 -0.83 -11.59 18.69
N GLY A 111 -0.01 -12.17 19.57
CA GLY A 111 -0.06 -11.97 21.01
C GLY A 111 0.12 -10.50 21.44
N PHE A 112 0.84 -9.71 20.63
CA PHE A 112 1.05 -8.28 20.86
C PHE A 112 -0.23 -7.43 20.77
N LEU A 113 -1.35 -7.97 20.27
CA LEU A 113 -2.63 -7.27 20.22
C LEU A 113 -3.37 -7.24 21.57
N ALA A 114 -3.00 -8.09 22.52
CA ALA A 114 -3.74 -8.23 23.78
C ALA A 114 -3.99 -6.90 24.52
N PRO A 115 -3.02 -5.95 24.62
CA PRO A 115 -3.25 -4.66 25.28
C PRO A 115 -4.32 -3.80 24.61
N PHE A 116 -4.55 -3.94 23.29
CA PHE A 116 -5.50 -3.12 22.53
C PHE A 116 -6.97 -3.51 22.76
N GLN A 117 -7.23 -4.56 23.54
CA GLN A 117 -8.58 -4.87 24.02
C GLN A 117 -9.07 -3.82 25.03
N GLU A 118 -8.14 -3.18 25.74
CA GLU A 118 -8.44 -2.16 26.74
C GLU A 118 -8.54 -0.78 26.07
N LYS A 119 -9.73 -0.16 26.16
CA LYS A 119 -10.02 1.14 25.53
C LYS A 119 -9.01 2.22 25.93
N ASP A 120 -8.66 2.29 27.21
CA ASP A 120 -7.73 3.31 27.70
C ASP A 120 -6.31 3.12 27.17
N PHE A 121 -5.88 1.87 26.96
CA PHE A 121 -4.59 1.60 26.35
C PHE A 121 -4.61 2.03 24.88
N LEU A 122 -5.65 1.66 24.14
CA LEU A 122 -5.83 2.03 22.74
C LEU A 122 -5.83 3.55 22.54
N VAL A 123 -6.60 4.29 23.34
CA VAL A 123 -6.67 5.76 23.24
C VAL A 123 -5.31 6.38 23.55
N ARG A 124 -4.62 5.96 24.62
CA ARG A 124 -3.25 6.43 24.91
C ARG A 124 -2.27 6.11 23.79
N TRP A 125 -2.41 4.95 23.14
CA TRP A 125 -1.55 4.59 22.01
C TRP A 125 -1.78 5.52 20.82
N LEU A 126 -3.04 5.85 20.51
CA LEU A 126 -3.44 6.79 19.45
C LEU A 126 -2.98 8.23 19.75
N ASP A 127 -3.14 8.69 21.00
CA ASP A 127 -2.70 10.02 21.45
C ASP A 127 -1.18 10.20 21.32
N ASN A 128 -0.41 9.13 21.50
CA ASN A 128 1.06 9.13 21.41
C ASN A 128 1.59 9.04 19.97
N ARG A 129 0.73 8.95 18.95
CA ARG A 129 1.18 8.94 17.55
C ARG A 129 1.54 10.34 17.06
N ASN A 130 2.40 10.40 16.04
CA ASN A 130 2.79 11.67 15.43
C ASN A 130 1.75 12.17 14.42
N TRP A 131 0.72 12.87 14.90
CA TRP A 131 -0.32 13.45 14.04
C TRP A 131 0.13 14.63 13.17
N ASP A 132 1.34 15.17 13.36
CA ASP A 132 1.89 16.20 12.48
C ASP A 132 2.40 15.62 11.15
N ASP A 133 2.77 14.34 11.14
CA ASP A 133 3.08 13.57 9.93
C ASP A 133 2.07 12.42 9.78
N PHE A 134 0.88 12.78 9.31
CA PHE A 134 -0.23 11.84 9.25
C PHE A 134 0.06 10.66 8.29
N TRP A 135 0.85 10.85 7.24
CA TRP A 135 1.23 9.74 6.36
C TRP A 135 2.00 8.64 7.08
N TYR A 136 2.94 9.02 7.95
CA TYR A 136 3.66 8.05 8.78
C TYR A 136 2.73 7.42 9.82
N CYS A 137 2.01 8.24 10.59
CA CYS A 137 1.09 7.81 11.64
C CYS A 137 0.01 6.85 11.12
N SER A 138 -0.57 7.14 9.96
CA SER A 138 -1.68 6.34 9.43
C SER A 138 -1.26 4.94 8.99
N ASN A 139 0.02 4.71 8.65
CA ASN A 139 0.52 3.35 8.42
C ASN A 139 0.38 2.50 9.70
N GLU A 140 0.75 3.05 10.85
CA GLU A 140 0.65 2.33 12.14
C GLU A 140 -0.80 2.04 12.49
N ILE A 141 -1.70 3.02 12.27
CA ILE A 141 -3.14 2.85 12.49
C ILE A 141 -3.71 1.79 11.53
N MET A 142 -3.34 1.82 10.25
CA MET A 142 -3.73 0.81 9.26
C MET A 142 -3.25 -0.58 9.65
N PHE A 143 -2.00 -0.72 10.09
CA PHE A 143 -1.48 -2.01 10.54
C PHE A 143 -2.30 -2.55 11.70
N LEU A 144 -2.56 -1.73 12.72
CA LEU A 144 -3.38 -2.12 13.87
C LEU A 144 -4.81 -2.52 13.45
N LEU A 145 -5.48 -1.69 12.65
CA LEU A 145 -6.83 -1.98 12.13
C LEU A 145 -6.85 -3.30 11.34
N PHE A 146 -5.85 -3.53 10.51
CA PHE A 146 -5.72 -4.78 9.76
C PHE A 146 -5.51 -5.98 10.70
N PHE A 147 -4.61 -5.88 11.67
CA PHE A 147 -4.36 -6.97 12.63
C PHE A 147 -5.60 -7.32 13.44
N LEU A 148 -6.32 -6.32 13.95
CA LEU A 148 -7.59 -6.53 14.66
C LEU A 148 -8.63 -7.18 13.75
N THR A 149 -8.73 -6.75 12.50
CA THR A 149 -9.66 -7.31 11.52
C THR A 149 -9.32 -8.77 11.18
N TYR A 150 -8.03 -9.05 10.93
CA TYR A 150 -7.51 -10.37 10.63
C TYR A 150 -7.74 -11.33 11.82
N SER A 151 -7.38 -10.90 13.04
CA SER A 151 -7.65 -11.66 14.26
C SER A 151 -9.15 -11.84 14.50
N GLY A 152 -9.99 -10.87 14.18
CA GLY A 152 -11.45 -10.99 14.26
C GLY A 152 -12.04 -12.03 13.30
N LYS A 153 -11.40 -12.28 12.16
CA LYS A 153 -11.79 -13.32 11.20
C LYS A 153 -11.38 -14.73 11.64
N TYR A 154 -10.19 -14.87 12.23
CA TYR A 154 -9.57 -16.18 12.46
C TYR A 154 -9.45 -16.63 13.92
N SER A 155 -9.69 -15.75 14.89
CA SER A 155 -9.66 -16.10 16.32
C SER A 155 -11.07 -16.16 16.93
N ALA A 156 -11.20 -16.91 18.03
CA ALA A 156 -12.45 -16.99 18.81
C ALA A 156 -12.83 -15.66 19.51
N ARG A 157 -11.94 -14.67 19.51
CA ARG A 157 -12.06 -13.38 20.22
C ARG A 157 -12.71 -12.26 19.40
N LYS A 158 -13.48 -12.61 18.37
CA LYS A 158 -14.05 -11.69 17.38
C LYS A 158 -14.72 -10.46 17.98
N GLU A 159 -15.56 -10.63 19.00
CA GLU A 159 -16.30 -9.51 19.60
C GLU A 159 -15.40 -8.48 20.28
N GLN A 160 -14.31 -8.91 20.93
CA GLN A 160 -13.37 -7.99 21.56
C GLN A 160 -12.63 -7.15 20.51
N TRP A 161 -12.27 -7.78 19.39
CA TRP A 161 -11.60 -7.08 18.29
C TRP A 161 -12.50 -6.09 17.56
N ILE A 162 -13.79 -6.43 17.36
CA ILE A 162 -14.77 -5.49 16.80
C ILE A 162 -14.91 -4.25 17.69
N LYS A 163 -15.01 -4.41 19.02
CA LYS A 163 -15.08 -3.28 19.96
C LYS A 163 -13.84 -2.38 19.89
N ALA A 164 -12.65 -2.95 19.75
CA ALA A 164 -11.42 -2.17 19.58
C ALA A 164 -11.44 -1.36 18.27
N ILE A 165 -11.88 -1.98 17.18
CA ILE A 165 -12.04 -1.33 15.87
C ILE A 165 -13.05 -0.17 15.95
N ASP A 166 -14.20 -0.37 16.60
CA ASP A 166 -15.19 0.69 16.81
C ASP A 166 -14.61 1.88 17.59
N ASN A 167 -13.82 1.63 18.63
CA ASN A 167 -13.15 2.68 19.37
C ASN A 167 -12.13 3.46 18.51
N ILE A 168 -11.42 2.78 17.59
CA ILE A 168 -10.51 3.45 16.64
C ILE A 168 -11.31 4.37 15.71
N PHE A 169 -12.44 3.92 15.17
CA PHE A 169 -13.27 4.75 14.30
C PHE A 169 -13.84 5.97 15.03
N LEU A 170 -14.39 5.79 16.25
CA LEU A 170 -14.87 6.92 17.06
C LEU A 170 -13.77 7.95 17.32
N TYR A 171 -12.54 7.48 17.56
CA TYR A 171 -11.40 8.37 17.72
C TYR A 171 -11.08 9.08 16.40
N LEU A 172 -10.96 8.37 15.28
CA LEU A 172 -10.68 8.95 13.96
C LEU A 172 -11.72 9.99 13.54
N ASP A 173 -13.01 9.69 13.69
CA ASP A 173 -14.12 10.60 13.38
C ASP A 173 -13.99 11.92 14.14
N SER A 174 -13.54 11.86 15.41
CA SER A 174 -13.34 13.05 16.24
C SER A 174 -12.15 13.93 15.82
N GLN A 175 -11.21 13.38 15.04
CA GLN A 175 -9.97 14.04 14.64
C GLN A 175 -9.95 14.50 13.17
N GLN A 176 -10.98 14.18 12.38
CA GLN A 176 -11.00 14.51 10.95
C GLN A 176 -11.22 16.01 10.73
N ASP A 177 -10.36 16.63 9.93
CA ASP A 177 -10.43 18.05 9.60
C ASP A 177 -11.45 18.31 8.50
N LYS A 178 -12.54 19.01 8.83
CA LYS A 178 -13.60 19.40 7.88
C LYS A 178 -13.12 20.25 6.70
N SER A 179 -12.01 20.97 6.84
CA SER A 179 -11.54 21.92 5.82
C SER A 179 -10.79 21.24 4.67
N THR A 180 -10.10 20.14 4.97
CA THR A 180 -9.38 19.33 4.00
C THR A 180 -10.09 18.01 3.72
N GLY A 181 -10.90 17.54 4.67
CA GLY A 181 -11.47 16.21 4.72
C GLY A 181 -10.49 15.16 5.24
N PHE A 182 -9.24 15.50 5.55
CA PHE A 182 -8.21 14.52 5.96
C PHE A 182 -7.92 14.59 7.46
N TRP A 183 -6.92 13.83 7.90
CA TRP A 183 -6.38 13.92 9.25
C TRP A 183 -4.97 14.54 9.25
N GLY A 184 -4.57 14.99 10.43
CA GLY A 184 -3.29 15.61 10.71
C GLY A 184 -3.49 16.94 11.43
N LYS A 185 -2.74 17.18 12.52
CA LYS A 185 -2.92 18.39 13.32
C LYS A 185 -2.19 19.56 12.65
N ASN A 186 -2.92 20.65 12.41
CA ASN A 186 -2.39 21.99 12.08
C ASN A 186 -1.73 22.16 10.70
N VAL A 187 -1.44 23.44 10.39
CA VAL A 187 -0.80 24.00 9.15
C VAL A 187 0.51 23.29 8.71
N ARG A 188 1.08 22.42 9.56
CA ARG A 188 2.33 21.68 9.31
C ARG A 188 2.15 20.34 8.62
N SER A 189 1.01 19.66 8.81
CA SER A 189 0.66 18.54 7.93
C SER A 189 0.33 19.13 6.58
N ASN A 190 1.24 18.99 5.62
CA ASN A 190 0.96 19.46 4.27
C ASN A 190 -0.16 18.59 3.68
N LEU A 191 -1.00 19.19 2.83
CA LEU A 191 -2.17 18.53 2.24
C LEU A 191 -1.84 17.17 1.60
N ARG A 192 -0.61 16.96 1.13
CA ARG A 192 -0.15 15.68 0.57
C ARG A 192 -0.01 14.59 1.64
N SER A 193 0.63 14.88 2.78
CA SER A 193 0.74 13.90 3.89
C SER A 193 -0.65 13.51 4.39
N GLY A 194 -1.57 14.47 4.49
CA GLY A 194 -2.98 14.20 4.80
C GLY A 194 -3.65 13.27 3.79
N MET A 195 -3.49 13.53 2.48
CA MET A 195 -4.08 12.71 1.41
C MET A 195 -3.50 11.29 1.38
N PHE A 196 -2.16 11.16 1.36
CA PHE A 196 -1.51 9.85 1.36
C PHE A 196 -1.91 9.04 2.60
N GLY A 197 -1.90 9.69 3.76
CA GLY A 197 -2.27 9.02 5.00
C GLY A 197 -3.74 8.60 5.06
N ALA A 198 -4.66 9.39 4.50
CA ALA A 198 -6.09 9.12 4.56
C ALA A 198 -6.53 7.91 3.73
N ALA A 199 -5.85 7.63 2.61
CA ALA A 199 -6.09 6.43 1.80
C ALA A 199 -5.90 5.13 2.62
N HIS A 200 -4.94 5.12 3.54
CA HIS A 200 -4.70 3.99 4.45
C HIS A 200 -5.89 3.71 5.38
N ILE A 201 -6.78 4.68 5.58
CA ILE A 201 -7.88 4.61 6.55
C ILE A 201 -9.23 4.40 5.85
N TYR A 202 -9.51 5.10 4.75
CA TYR A 202 -10.83 5.03 4.11
C TYR A 202 -11.21 3.65 3.57
N LEU A 203 -10.23 2.81 3.21
CA LEU A 203 -10.51 1.43 2.86
C LEU A 203 -11.21 0.66 3.99
N PHE A 204 -10.91 0.97 5.26
CA PHE A 204 -11.56 0.34 6.41
C PHE A 204 -12.97 0.90 6.62
N TYR A 205 -13.20 2.19 6.37
CA TYR A 205 -14.55 2.75 6.42
C TYR A 205 -15.46 2.03 5.43
N ASP A 206 -15.01 1.84 4.19
CA ASP A 206 -15.77 1.08 3.18
C ASP A 206 -15.99 -0.37 3.61
N TYR A 207 -14.94 -1.08 4.04
CA TYR A 207 -15.05 -2.48 4.46
C TYR A 207 -16.03 -2.71 5.62
N PHE A 208 -16.03 -1.81 6.61
CA PHE A 208 -16.93 -1.87 7.76
C PHE A 208 -18.27 -1.16 7.50
N ASN A 209 -18.55 -0.72 6.27
CA ASN A 209 -19.75 0.00 5.89
C ASN A 209 -20.04 1.22 6.79
N ARG A 210 -19.00 2.01 7.08
CA ARG A 210 -19.08 3.25 7.85
C ARG A 210 -19.09 4.45 6.91
N ASP A 211 -19.83 5.48 7.29
CA ASP A 211 -19.90 6.69 6.50
C ASP A 211 -18.61 7.52 6.62
N ILE A 212 -18.07 7.92 5.47
CA ILE A 212 -16.90 8.81 5.38
C ILE A 212 -17.41 10.25 5.46
N GLN A 213 -16.97 11.03 6.43
CA GLN A 213 -17.38 12.44 6.55
C GLN A 213 -16.67 13.32 5.50
N TYR A 214 -17.30 14.42 5.12
CA TYR A 214 -16.73 15.47 4.25
C TYR A 214 -16.29 15.00 2.85
N LYS A 215 -17.01 14.02 2.27
CA LYS A 215 -16.65 13.37 0.99
C LYS A 215 -16.34 14.35 -0.13
N GLU A 216 -17.12 15.41 -0.27
CA GLU A 216 -16.93 16.40 -1.34
C GLU A 216 -15.63 17.17 -1.17
N GLN A 217 -15.31 17.53 0.07
CA GLN A 217 -14.07 18.22 0.41
C GLN A 217 -12.85 17.31 0.24
N ILE A 218 -12.96 16.02 0.59
CA ILE A 218 -11.93 15.02 0.33
C ILE A 218 -11.59 14.99 -1.17
N VAL A 219 -12.61 14.86 -2.02
CA VAL A 219 -12.42 14.82 -3.49
C VAL A 219 -11.74 16.11 -3.99
N ARG A 220 -12.20 17.29 -3.54
CA ARG A 220 -11.58 18.58 -3.93
C ARG A 220 -10.11 18.65 -3.52
N SER A 221 -9.82 18.25 -2.28
CA SER A 221 -8.47 18.25 -1.73
C SER A 221 -7.53 17.30 -2.48
N THR A 222 -8.01 16.09 -2.83
CA THR A 222 -7.24 15.12 -3.60
C THR A 222 -6.95 15.63 -5.01
N ILE A 223 -7.96 16.05 -5.78
CA ILE A 223 -7.78 16.51 -7.16
C ILE A 223 -6.84 17.72 -7.24
N LYS A 224 -6.89 18.63 -6.25
CA LYS A 224 -5.99 19.78 -6.16
C LYS A 224 -4.51 19.40 -6.12
N LEU A 225 -4.17 18.18 -5.69
CA LEU A 225 -2.79 17.69 -5.61
C LEU A 225 -2.29 17.05 -6.91
N GLN A 226 -3.17 16.81 -7.88
CA GLN A 226 -2.78 16.21 -9.16
C GLN A 226 -1.87 17.16 -9.94
N GLN A 227 -0.76 16.63 -10.46
CA GLN A 227 0.16 17.37 -11.31
C GLN A 227 -0.30 17.34 -12.77
N HIS A 228 0.28 18.22 -13.58
CA HIS A 228 0.00 18.33 -15.02
C HIS A 228 0.18 17.01 -15.81
N ASP A 229 1.01 16.09 -15.32
CA ASP A 229 1.24 14.78 -15.95
C ASP A 229 0.24 13.70 -15.49
N GLY A 230 -0.73 14.07 -14.66
CA GLY A 230 -1.76 13.18 -14.13
C GLY A 230 -1.38 12.43 -12.85
N LEU A 231 -0.17 12.63 -12.31
CA LEU A 231 0.33 11.94 -11.11
C LEU A 231 0.27 12.83 -9.86
N TYR A 232 0.40 12.24 -8.69
CA TYR A 232 0.24 12.89 -7.39
C TYR A 232 1.56 13.00 -6.62
N GLY A 233 2.51 12.09 -6.86
CA GLY A 233 3.86 12.14 -6.29
C GLY A 233 4.84 13.04 -7.07
N PRO A 234 5.83 13.69 -6.42
CA PRO A 234 6.74 14.64 -7.08
C PRO A 234 7.63 14.01 -8.17
N SER A 235 7.93 14.78 -9.24
CA SER A 235 8.94 14.44 -10.27
C SER A 235 8.75 13.05 -10.94
N GLY A 236 7.56 12.82 -11.49
CA GLY A 236 7.20 11.58 -12.18
C GLY A 236 6.34 10.63 -11.35
N GLY A 237 5.62 11.17 -10.36
CA GLY A 237 4.77 10.39 -9.47
C GLY A 237 5.53 9.75 -8.32
N GLY A 238 4.83 8.86 -7.63
CA GLY A 238 5.38 7.91 -6.69
C GLY A 238 4.39 6.75 -6.58
N ALA A 239 4.88 5.51 -6.58
CA ALA A 239 4.01 4.36 -6.83
C ALA A 239 2.88 4.25 -5.79
N CYS A 240 3.19 4.46 -4.51
CA CYS A 240 2.17 4.48 -3.46
C CYS A 240 1.36 5.78 -3.47
N GLU A 241 2.02 6.93 -3.62
CA GLU A 241 1.37 8.24 -3.62
C GLU A 241 0.28 8.39 -4.69
N ASP A 242 0.53 7.85 -5.88
CA ASP A 242 -0.42 7.89 -6.99
C ASP A 242 -1.56 6.89 -6.80
N TYR A 243 -1.30 5.75 -6.16
CA TYR A 243 -2.33 4.80 -5.76
C TYR A 243 -3.23 5.38 -4.67
N ASP A 244 -2.65 6.00 -3.63
CA ASP A 244 -3.40 6.59 -2.51
C ASP A 244 -4.46 7.59 -3.00
N ALA A 245 -4.10 8.45 -3.96
CA ALA A 245 -5.05 9.37 -4.56
C ALA A 245 -6.16 8.66 -5.35
N VAL A 246 -5.81 7.67 -6.17
CA VAL A 246 -6.77 6.91 -6.99
C VAL A 246 -7.70 6.07 -6.11
N GLU A 247 -7.18 5.48 -5.04
CA GLU A 247 -7.90 4.74 -4.01
C GLU A 247 -9.02 5.58 -3.41
N ILE A 248 -8.71 6.83 -3.05
CA ILE A 248 -9.66 7.79 -2.47
C ILE A 248 -10.73 8.16 -3.49
N LEU A 249 -10.31 8.58 -4.69
CA LEU A 249 -11.23 9.05 -5.73
C LEU A 249 -12.18 7.93 -6.19
N ALA A 250 -11.68 6.70 -6.32
CA ALA A 250 -12.50 5.56 -6.71
C ALA A 250 -13.56 5.24 -5.65
N ARG A 251 -13.20 5.33 -4.36
CA ARG A 251 -14.11 5.02 -3.23
C ARG A 251 -15.20 6.05 -3.07
N LEU A 252 -14.89 7.32 -3.33
CA LEU A 252 -15.84 8.42 -3.19
C LEU A 252 -16.64 8.70 -4.47
N PHE A 253 -16.32 8.03 -5.59
CA PHE A 253 -16.93 8.28 -6.89
C PHE A 253 -18.47 8.29 -6.86
N TYR A 254 -19.09 7.24 -6.33
CA TYR A 254 -20.56 7.15 -6.26
C TYR A 254 -21.15 7.99 -5.12
N GLY A 255 -20.34 8.32 -4.10
CA GLY A 255 -20.75 9.17 -2.98
C GLY A 255 -20.76 10.67 -3.31
N CYS A 256 -20.15 11.09 -4.42
CA CYS A 256 -20.04 12.50 -4.83
C CYS A 256 -20.49 12.69 -6.29
N PRO A 257 -21.80 12.53 -6.61
CA PRO A 257 -22.30 12.57 -7.99
C PRO A 257 -21.94 13.85 -8.75
N GLU A 258 -21.98 15.01 -8.08
CA GLU A 258 -21.65 16.31 -8.67
C GLU A 258 -20.18 16.44 -9.08
N GLN A 259 -19.28 15.64 -8.51
CA GLN A 259 -17.83 15.68 -8.78
C GLN A 259 -17.34 14.50 -9.62
N GLN A 260 -18.24 13.61 -10.05
CA GLN A 260 -17.89 12.49 -10.91
C GLN A 260 -17.18 12.92 -12.21
N PRO A 261 -17.58 14.00 -12.90
CA PRO A 261 -16.87 14.45 -14.10
C PRO A 261 -15.39 14.75 -13.84
N GLU A 262 -15.08 15.48 -12.77
CA GLU A 262 -13.72 15.85 -12.38
C GLU A 262 -12.92 14.63 -11.94
N ILE A 263 -13.55 13.70 -11.20
CA ILE A 263 -12.93 12.43 -10.82
C ILE A 263 -12.57 11.64 -12.08
N ARG A 264 -13.49 11.50 -13.05
CA ARG A 264 -13.22 10.75 -14.30
C ARG A 264 -12.05 11.33 -15.08
N ILE A 265 -12.00 12.66 -15.24
CA ILE A 265 -10.90 13.35 -15.92
C ILE A 265 -9.58 13.05 -15.19
N SER A 266 -9.59 13.18 -13.86
CA SER A 266 -8.42 12.94 -13.05
C SER A 266 -7.89 11.50 -13.18
N LEU A 267 -8.78 10.51 -13.08
CA LEU A 267 -8.42 9.10 -13.21
C LEU A 267 -7.96 8.72 -14.64
N ASP A 268 -8.56 9.29 -15.69
CA ASP A 268 -8.14 9.06 -17.08
C ASP A 268 -6.71 9.59 -17.32
N LEU A 269 -6.38 10.78 -16.82
CA LEU A 269 -5.02 11.31 -16.89
C LEU A 269 -4.01 10.39 -16.19
N THR A 270 -4.34 9.91 -14.99
CA THR A 270 -3.49 8.95 -14.26
C THR A 270 -3.35 7.65 -15.05
N LEU A 271 -4.46 7.07 -15.55
CA LEU A 271 -4.45 5.82 -16.32
C LEU A 271 -3.52 5.89 -17.52
N ARG A 272 -3.68 6.91 -18.38
CA ARG A 272 -2.84 7.11 -19.57
C ARG A 272 -1.37 7.19 -19.17
N ARG A 273 -1.08 7.89 -18.08
CA ARG A 273 0.28 8.06 -17.60
C ARG A 273 0.89 6.77 -17.06
N ILE A 274 0.14 5.97 -16.30
CA ILE A 274 0.59 4.65 -15.82
C ILE A 274 0.82 3.72 -17.00
N LEU A 275 -0.13 3.60 -17.93
CA LEU A 275 0.02 2.73 -19.10
C LEU A 275 1.27 3.08 -19.94
N ALA A 276 1.55 4.38 -20.13
CA ALA A 276 2.75 4.85 -20.82
C ALA A 276 4.06 4.66 -20.03
N GLY A 277 3.98 4.50 -18.70
CA GLY A 277 5.13 4.39 -17.81
C GLY A 277 5.73 2.99 -17.69
N ARG A 278 5.14 1.99 -18.34
CA ARG A 278 5.58 0.60 -18.27
C ARG A 278 6.91 0.39 -18.98
N THR A 279 7.80 -0.41 -18.39
CA THR A 279 9.11 -0.70 -18.99
C THR A 279 9.01 -1.78 -20.07
N THR A 280 10.07 -1.94 -20.87
CA THR A 280 10.19 -3.01 -21.86
C THR A 280 10.20 -4.41 -21.24
N THR A 281 10.62 -4.54 -19.98
CA THR A 281 10.54 -5.80 -19.23
C THR A 281 9.14 -6.10 -18.72
N GLY A 282 8.22 -5.14 -18.77
CA GLY A 282 6.83 -5.27 -18.31
C GLY A 282 6.57 -4.85 -16.87
N GLY A 283 7.61 -4.51 -16.10
CA GLY A 283 7.49 -3.96 -14.75
C GLY A 283 7.34 -2.43 -14.74
N TYR A 284 7.22 -1.88 -13.55
CA TYR A 284 7.18 -0.44 -13.30
C TYR A 284 8.21 -0.05 -12.24
N GLY A 285 8.84 1.10 -12.42
CA GLY A 285 9.64 1.72 -11.36
C GLY A 285 8.76 2.47 -10.38
N TYR A 286 9.33 2.83 -9.22
CA TYR A 286 8.66 3.67 -8.23
C TYR A 286 8.16 4.99 -8.84
N ARG A 287 9.02 5.65 -9.63
CA ARG A 287 8.66 6.82 -10.45
C ARG A 287 8.66 6.48 -11.92
N LEU A 288 7.80 7.18 -12.65
CA LEU A 288 7.69 7.03 -14.09
C LEU A 288 8.59 8.03 -14.80
N VAL A 289 9.21 7.57 -15.89
CA VAL A 289 10.04 8.42 -16.76
C VAL A 289 9.19 9.53 -17.36
N GLN A 290 9.53 10.78 -17.11
CA GLN A 290 8.91 11.92 -17.82
C GLN A 290 9.62 12.12 -19.16
N ASN A 291 8.84 12.21 -20.24
CA ASN A 291 9.31 12.43 -21.61
C ASN A 291 9.58 13.93 -21.86
N ASN A 292 10.44 14.52 -21.03
CA ASN A 292 10.88 15.90 -21.18
C ASN A 292 12.42 15.94 -21.28
N PRO A 293 13.01 16.52 -22.36
CA PRO A 293 14.46 16.58 -22.57
C PRO A 293 15.24 17.16 -21.39
N VAL A 294 14.71 18.19 -20.74
CA VAL A 294 15.34 18.85 -19.57
C VAL A 294 15.41 17.88 -18.39
N GLN A 295 14.32 17.14 -18.15
CA GLN A 295 14.29 16.16 -17.07
C GLN A 295 15.13 14.93 -17.39
N MET A 296 15.19 14.51 -18.66
CA MET A 296 16.07 13.44 -19.10
C MET A 296 17.54 13.78 -18.83
N GLY A 297 17.98 15.00 -19.16
CA GLY A 297 19.32 15.50 -18.84
C GLY A 297 19.60 15.48 -17.33
N LYS A 298 18.68 16.03 -16.51
CA LYS A 298 18.79 15.98 -15.04
C LYS A 298 18.88 14.56 -14.49
N ARG A 299 18.13 13.61 -15.07
CA ARG A 299 18.15 12.20 -14.67
C ARG A 299 19.47 11.52 -15.00
N ILE A 300 20.04 11.77 -16.18
CA ILE A 300 21.36 11.24 -16.54
C ILE A 300 22.40 11.71 -15.53
N VAL A 301 22.42 13.02 -15.23
CA VAL A 301 23.33 13.59 -14.22
C VAL A 301 23.09 12.98 -12.84
N ASN A 302 21.84 12.93 -12.37
CA ASN A 302 21.52 12.36 -11.06
C ASN A 302 21.87 10.88 -10.97
N ARG A 303 21.73 10.11 -12.05
CA ARG A 303 22.09 8.70 -12.11
C ARG A 303 23.61 8.52 -12.00
N ILE A 304 24.39 9.33 -12.72
CA ILE A 304 25.86 9.35 -12.59
C ILE A 304 26.27 9.69 -11.15
N LEU A 305 25.55 10.60 -10.50
CA LEU A 305 25.79 11.00 -9.11
C LEU A 305 25.19 10.04 -8.06
N GLY A 306 24.54 8.93 -8.47
CA GLY A 306 23.90 7.99 -7.55
C GLY A 306 22.66 8.52 -6.81
N ARG A 307 22.13 9.67 -7.21
CA ARG A 307 21.00 10.38 -6.57
C ARG A 307 19.62 9.91 -7.02
N THR A 308 19.55 8.82 -7.78
CA THR A 308 18.30 8.24 -8.29
C THR A 308 17.87 7.02 -7.49
N LYS A 309 18.56 6.63 -6.42
CA LYS A 309 18.19 5.45 -5.66
C LYS A 309 17.22 5.77 -4.53
N TYR A 310 16.31 4.85 -4.27
CA TYR A 310 15.46 4.86 -3.08
C TYR A 310 15.62 3.54 -2.33
N ARG A 311 15.27 3.55 -1.04
CA ARG A 311 15.27 2.37 -0.18
C ARG A 311 13.89 2.21 0.41
N TYR A 312 13.25 1.08 0.16
CA TYR A 312 11.98 0.78 0.81
C TYR A 312 12.21 0.67 2.33
N SER A 313 11.49 1.47 3.10
CA SER A 313 11.66 1.60 4.56
C SER A 313 13.11 1.80 5.01
N GLY A 314 13.91 2.55 4.23
CA GLY A 314 15.31 2.81 4.54
C GLY A 314 16.25 1.59 4.42
N TRP A 315 15.72 0.41 4.08
CA TRP A 315 16.47 -0.83 4.10
C TRP A 315 17.35 -1.03 2.86
N SER A 316 18.65 -1.22 3.05
CA SER A 316 19.62 -1.31 1.94
C SER A 316 19.43 -2.55 1.05
N LEU A 317 18.84 -3.64 1.55
CA LEU A 317 18.52 -4.81 0.73
C LEU A 317 17.32 -4.59 -0.20
N MET A 318 16.54 -3.54 0.07
CA MET A 318 15.40 -3.08 -0.72
C MET A 318 15.73 -1.75 -1.40
N GLU A 319 17.00 -1.54 -1.78
CA GLU A 319 17.45 -0.40 -2.56
C GLU A 319 17.21 -0.66 -4.05
N CYS A 320 16.67 0.31 -4.77
CA CYS A 320 16.50 0.25 -6.22
C CYS A 320 16.71 1.63 -6.84
N ASP A 321 17.10 1.69 -8.12
CA ASP A 321 16.98 2.94 -8.87
C ASP A 321 15.49 3.26 -9.04
N THR A 322 15.12 4.49 -8.72
CA THR A 322 13.75 5.00 -8.63
C THR A 322 12.96 4.83 -9.92
N TYR A 323 13.64 4.75 -11.08
CA TYR A 323 13.00 4.57 -12.38
C TYR A 323 13.19 3.16 -12.96
N TYR A 324 13.99 2.31 -12.29
CA TYR A 324 14.20 0.93 -12.67
C TYR A 324 13.05 0.06 -12.14
N PRO A 325 12.58 -0.94 -12.89
CA PRO A 325 11.43 -1.72 -12.46
C PRO A 325 11.76 -2.58 -11.25
N ASP A 326 10.88 -2.51 -10.26
CA ASP A 326 10.92 -3.30 -9.04
C ASP A 326 9.51 -3.80 -8.70
N ILE A 327 9.41 -4.73 -7.75
CA ILE A 327 8.12 -5.34 -7.42
C ILE A 327 7.17 -4.40 -6.70
N TRP A 328 7.67 -3.45 -5.90
CA TRP A 328 6.83 -2.51 -5.16
C TRP A 328 6.14 -1.52 -6.11
N GLY A 329 6.93 -0.90 -6.99
CA GLY A 329 6.43 -0.04 -8.06
C GLY A 329 5.45 -0.79 -8.93
N THR A 330 5.80 -2.01 -9.35
CA THR A 330 4.92 -2.84 -10.18
C THR A 330 3.59 -3.17 -9.50
N TYR A 331 3.61 -3.64 -8.25
CA TYR A 331 2.42 -3.99 -7.51
C TYR A 331 1.46 -2.80 -7.35
N PHE A 332 1.98 -1.65 -6.92
CA PHE A 332 1.14 -0.46 -6.73
C PHE A 332 0.57 0.09 -8.03
N ARG A 333 1.35 0.07 -9.14
CA ARG A 333 0.81 0.46 -10.46
C ARG A 333 -0.31 -0.47 -10.90
N LEU A 334 -0.19 -1.78 -10.67
CA LEU A 334 -1.24 -2.73 -10.98
C LEU A 334 -2.50 -2.49 -10.14
N MET A 335 -2.37 -2.15 -8.85
CA MET A 335 -3.51 -1.76 -8.03
C MET A 335 -4.17 -0.47 -8.55
N THR A 336 -3.38 0.54 -8.92
CA THR A 336 -3.90 1.77 -9.54
C THR A 336 -4.72 1.46 -10.79
N LEU A 337 -4.19 0.62 -11.69
CA LEU A 337 -4.92 0.18 -12.90
C LEU A 337 -6.21 -0.55 -12.53
N ALA A 338 -6.15 -1.48 -11.57
CA ALA A 338 -7.31 -2.24 -11.15
C ALA A 338 -8.46 -1.35 -10.64
N HIS A 339 -8.17 -0.34 -9.84
CA HIS A 339 -9.20 0.60 -9.36
C HIS A 339 -9.79 1.42 -10.50
N ILE A 340 -8.96 1.97 -11.39
CA ILE A 340 -9.47 2.82 -12.48
C ILE A 340 -10.27 2.00 -13.48
N GLU A 341 -9.76 0.86 -13.92
CA GLU A 341 -10.40 0.01 -14.92
C GLU A 341 -11.72 -0.56 -14.39
N ASN A 342 -11.78 -0.98 -13.11
CA ASN A 342 -13.02 -1.46 -12.51
C ASN A 342 -14.05 -0.35 -12.32
N LEU A 343 -13.63 0.85 -11.93
CA LEU A 343 -14.55 1.96 -11.67
C LEU A 343 -15.14 2.53 -12.96
N LEU A 344 -14.29 2.70 -13.97
CA LEU A 344 -14.66 3.34 -15.25
C LEU A 344 -15.22 2.35 -16.27
N ASP A 345 -15.39 1.07 -15.90
CA ASP A 345 -15.84 -0.03 -16.77
C ASP A 345 -15.04 -0.10 -18.08
N LEU A 346 -13.71 0.03 -17.96
CA LEU A 346 -12.80 0.00 -19.09
C LEU A 346 -12.37 -1.44 -19.41
N PRO A 347 -11.89 -1.71 -20.64
CA PRO A 347 -11.26 -2.99 -20.95
C PRO A 347 -10.15 -3.30 -19.94
N ARG A 348 -10.32 -4.41 -19.21
CA ARG A 348 -9.39 -4.76 -18.13
C ARG A 348 -8.05 -5.24 -18.68
N THR A 349 -6.96 -4.68 -18.17
CA THR A 349 -5.59 -5.13 -18.45
C THR A 349 -5.31 -6.47 -17.75
N PHE A 350 -6.01 -6.81 -16.68
CA PHE A 350 -5.93 -8.17 -16.09
C PHE A 350 -7.29 -8.60 -15.57
N ASN A 351 -7.47 -9.91 -15.39
CA ASN A 351 -8.58 -10.40 -14.59
C ASN A 351 -8.26 -10.15 -13.12
N TYR A 352 -8.57 -8.95 -12.62
CA TYR A 352 -8.20 -8.61 -11.25
C TYR A 352 -9.00 -9.40 -10.22
N ARG A 353 -8.31 -9.80 -9.15
CA ARG A 353 -8.90 -10.44 -7.98
C ARG A 353 -8.76 -9.54 -6.76
N SER A 354 -9.88 -9.25 -6.12
CA SER A 354 -9.92 -8.50 -4.86
C SER A 354 -9.53 -9.39 -3.68
N TYR A 355 -8.70 -8.87 -2.78
CA TYR A 355 -8.42 -9.47 -1.49
C TYR A 355 -9.60 -9.21 -0.53
N PRO A 356 -10.10 -10.22 0.22
CA PRO A 356 -11.36 -10.10 0.96
C PRO A 356 -11.27 -9.37 2.32
N LEU A 357 -10.09 -8.90 2.74
CA LEU A 357 -9.91 -8.15 3.98
C LEU A 357 -9.41 -6.73 3.67
N PRO A 358 -9.64 -5.74 4.55
CA PRO A 358 -9.27 -4.35 4.33
C PRO A 358 -7.75 -4.17 4.45
N GLY A 359 -7.04 -4.41 3.35
CA GLY A 359 -5.61 -4.18 3.20
C GLY A 359 -5.28 -3.96 1.73
N TRP A 360 -3.99 -3.87 1.40
CA TRP A 360 -3.59 -3.69 0.01
C TRP A 360 -4.06 -4.85 -0.87
N GLY A 361 -4.71 -4.49 -1.98
CA GLY A 361 -5.41 -5.43 -2.87
C GLY A 361 -6.92 -5.58 -2.59
N TYR A 362 -7.48 -4.92 -1.58
CA TYR A 362 -8.93 -4.80 -1.41
C TYR A 362 -9.50 -3.83 -2.46
N LEU A 363 -10.12 -4.39 -3.48
CA LEU A 363 -10.78 -3.64 -4.55
C LEU A 363 -12.26 -3.47 -4.25
N LEU A 364 -12.76 -2.28 -4.57
CA LEU A 364 -14.20 -1.98 -4.55
C LEU A 364 -14.94 -2.93 -5.49
N LYS A 365 -16.06 -3.47 -5.03
CA LYS A 365 -16.97 -4.20 -5.90
C LYS A 365 -17.57 -3.21 -6.89
N SER A 366 -17.60 -3.55 -8.17
CA SER A 366 -18.41 -2.80 -9.13
C SER A 366 -19.86 -2.86 -8.64
N LEU A 367 -20.52 -1.70 -8.56
CA LEU A 367 -21.98 -1.63 -8.40
C LEU A 367 -22.59 -2.01 -9.77
N THR A 368 -22.52 -3.29 -10.11
CA THR A 368 -23.14 -3.89 -11.30
C THR A 368 -24.21 -4.86 -10.86
#